data_AF-A0A935TZQ8-F1
#
_entry.id   AF-A0A935TZQ8-F1
#
_cell.length_a   1.000
_cell.length_b   1.000
_cell.length_c   1.000
_cell.angle_alpha   90.00
_cell.angle_beta   90.00
_cell.angle_gamma   90.00
#
_symmetry.space_group_name_H-M   'P 1'
#
loop_
_entity.id
_entity.type
_entity.pdbx_description
1 polymer ?
#
loop_
_entity_poly.entity_id
_entity_poly.type
_entity_poly.pdbx_seq_one_letter_code
_entity_poly.pdbx_strand_id
1 'polypeptide(L)'
;MSTQIALVPYKVPIDARLLTRVAAALHRQVRQHFGPAWGIDASVSAFLEWQEVPPDYTRLILVDQLDSGALGVHADRNGQPYALVAARGDWSLVASHECLELLADPTGNQLRRGPSPIEAQGEVEFLVEVCDPCQGRRWHYVIDGVPVSDFCLPAYYEGTGAAGERWSFHGSLDGPRRVLRDGYLLWRELVGRTWWRRDWIGAKLADYSLGPISPRVSFLRGHTDRLWRLQHQRNRRTRQLAIRHNAAATARARALAGDIERTLGQVTAKASASSAAKASAPSAAKASASSAARPRAQDKTKSPPAAPPASPANRRKRAASRGRKGPARKTKGT
;
A
#
# COMPACT_ATOMS: atom_id res chain seq x y z
N MET A 1 -34.21 11.01 -8.39
CA MET A 1 -33.93 12.21 -7.57
C MET A 1 -32.44 12.21 -7.28
N SER A 2 -31.77 13.37 -7.33
CA SER A 2 -30.32 13.48 -7.06
C SER A 2 -30.06 13.37 -5.56
N THR A 3 -29.16 12.48 -5.15
CA THR A 3 -28.68 12.39 -3.76
C THR A 3 -27.90 13.67 -3.41
N GLN A 4 -28.22 14.28 -2.27
CA GLN A 4 -27.51 15.46 -1.77
C GLN A 4 -26.57 15.06 -0.64
N ILE A 5 -25.28 15.33 -0.78
CA ILE A 5 -24.26 15.03 0.23
C ILE A 5 -23.77 16.34 0.86
N ALA A 6 -23.83 16.43 2.18
CA ALA A 6 -23.17 17.48 2.96
C ALA A 6 -21.80 16.99 3.44
N LEU A 7 -20.73 17.66 3.01
CA LEU A 7 -19.41 17.57 3.64
C LEU A 7 -19.36 18.60 4.78
N VAL A 8 -19.32 18.13 6.02
CA VAL A 8 -19.51 18.97 7.20
C VAL A 8 -18.58 18.57 8.36
N PRO A 9 -17.90 19.51 9.03
CA PRO A 9 -17.18 19.21 10.26
C PRO A 9 -18.13 19.12 11.46
N TYR A 10 -17.82 18.22 12.40
CA TYR A 10 -18.50 18.13 13.68
C TYR A 10 -17.48 18.25 14.82
N LYS A 11 -17.52 19.39 15.52
CA LYS A 11 -16.64 19.69 16.66
C LYS A 11 -15.14 19.55 16.33
N VAL A 12 -14.76 19.82 15.09
CA VAL A 12 -13.37 19.85 14.64
C VAL A 12 -13.07 21.11 13.85
N PRO A 13 -11.92 21.75 14.07
CA PRO A 13 -11.51 22.90 13.28
C PRO A 13 -11.02 22.43 11.89
N ILE A 14 -11.67 22.92 10.84
CA ILE A 14 -11.23 22.76 9.46
C ILE A 14 -11.22 24.13 8.80
N ASP A 15 -10.16 24.45 8.06
CA ASP A 15 -10.11 25.67 7.26
C ASP A 15 -11.24 25.68 6.22
N ALA A 16 -12.07 26.73 6.23
CA ALA A 16 -13.24 26.84 5.37
C ALA A 16 -12.88 26.79 3.88
N ARG A 17 -11.74 27.40 3.49
CA ARG A 17 -11.29 27.37 2.08
C ARG A 17 -10.91 25.95 1.66
N LEU A 18 -10.20 25.21 2.50
CA LEU A 18 -9.87 23.82 2.26
C LEU A 18 -11.15 22.96 2.16
N LEU A 19 -12.10 23.13 3.08
CA LEU A 19 -13.38 22.41 3.05
C LEU A 19 -14.12 22.61 1.73
N THR A 20 -14.29 23.88 1.30
CA THR A 20 -14.97 24.20 0.04
C THR A 20 -14.22 23.64 -1.17
N ARG A 21 -12.88 23.71 -1.18
CA ARG A 21 -12.07 23.15 -2.28
C ARG A 21 -12.23 21.63 -2.38
N VAL A 22 -12.22 20.94 -1.23
CA VAL A 22 -12.42 19.50 -1.18
C VAL A 22 -13.84 19.14 -1.62
N ALA A 23 -14.88 19.81 -1.09
CA ALA A 23 -16.26 19.59 -1.52
C ALA A 23 -16.45 19.77 -3.04
N ALA A 24 -15.83 20.80 -3.63
CA ALA A 24 -15.88 21.02 -5.08
C ALA A 24 -15.22 19.89 -5.89
N ALA A 25 -14.08 19.36 -5.41
CA ALA A 25 -13.42 18.23 -6.05
C ALA A 25 -14.26 16.95 -5.94
N LEU A 26 -14.84 16.67 -4.76
CA LEU A 26 -15.77 15.55 -4.58
C LEU A 26 -17.02 15.72 -5.43
N HIS A 27 -17.58 16.93 -5.55
CA HIS A 27 -18.73 17.21 -6.40
C HIS A 27 -18.44 16.86 -7.87
N ARG A 28 -17.30 17.31 -8.41
CA ARG A 28 -16.86 16.93 -9.76
C ARG A 28 -16.70 15.42 -9.89
N GLN A 29 -16.07 14.79 -8.91
CA GLN A 29 -15.86 13.34 -8.90
C GLN A 29 -17.20 12.59 -8.99
N VAL A 30 -18.15 12.90 -8.11
CA VAL A 30 -19.44 12.19 -8.09
C VAL A 30 -20.25 12.48 -9.36
N ARG A 31 -20.20 13.70 -9.90
CA ARG A 31 -20.99 14.08 -11.06
C ARG A 31 -20.44 13.62 -12.39
N GLN A 32 -19.14 13.70 -12.57
CA GLN A 32 -18.50 13.52 -13.88
C GLN A 32 -17.86 12.14 -14.02
N HIS A 33 -17.45 11.51 -12.92
CA HIS A 33 -16.72 10.24 -12.95
C HIS A 33 -17.58 9.10 -12.43
N PHE A 34 -18.02 9.20 -11.18
CA PHE A 34 -18.74 8.11 -10.51
C PHE A 34 -20.16 7.95 -11.04
N GLY A 35 -20.91 9.05 -11.16
CA GLY A 35 -22.30 9.04 -11.58
C GLY A 35 -22.54 8.39 -12.94
N PRO A 36 -21.79 8.76 -14.00
CA PRO A 36 -21.90 8.08 -15.30
C PRO A 36 -21.51 6.60 -15.27
N ALA A 37 -20.57 6.21 -14.38
CA ALA A 37 -20.11 4.84 -14.27
C ALA A 37 -21.10 3.93 -13.51
N TRP A 38 -21.79 4.46 -12.51
CA TRP A 38 -22.66 3.70 -11.61
C TRP A 38 -24.15 4.02 -11.78
N GLY A 39 -24.51 4.95 -12.66
CA GLY A 39 -25.90 5.38 -12.88
C GLY A 39 -26.48 6.14 -11.68
N ILE A 40 -25.64 6.85 -10.92
CA ILE A 40 -26.01 7.55 -9.68
C ILE A 40 -25.92 9.06 -9.90
N ASP A 41 -27.00 9.79 -9.66
CA ASP A 41 -26.99 11.25 -9.66
C ASP A 41 -26.81 11.77 -8.24
N ALA A 42 -25.72 12.52 -8.01
CA ALA A 42 -25.38 13.04 -6.69
C ALA A 42 -24.66 14.38 -6.74
N SER A 43 -24.81 15.19 -5.70
CA SER A 43 -24.05 16.43 -5.51
C SER A 43 -23.43 16.48 -4.12
N VAL A 44 -22.33 17.24 -3.99
CA VAL A 44 -21.61 17.41 -2.73
C VAL A 44 -21.49 18.91 -2.47
N SER A 45 -21.90 19.33 -1.28
CA SER A 45 -21.86 20.72 -0.82
C SER A 45 -21.12 20.81 0.51
N ALA A 46 -20.32 21.86 0.68
CA ALA A 46 -19.67 22.15 1.97
C ALA A 46 -20.65 22.86 2.90
N PHE A 47 -20.67 22.45 4.17
CA PHE A 47 -21.35 23.17 5.25
C PHE A 47 -20.34 23.45 6.35
N LEU A 48 -20.32 24.68 6.86
CA LEU A 48 -19.38 25.08 7.92
C LEU A 48 -19.90 24.61 9.28
N GLU A 49 -21.21 24.68 9.49
CA GLU A 49 -21.85 24.33 10.74
C GLU A 49 -22.76 23.10 10.58
N TRP A 50 -22.69 22.20 11.55
CA TRP A 50 -23.49 20.97 11.58
C TRP A 50 -25.00 21.22 11.49
N GLN A 51 -25.47 22.28 12.15
CA GLN A 51 -26.88 22.64 12.28
C GLN A 51 -27.48 23.19 10.99
N GLU A 52 -26.64 23.62 10.04
CA GLU A 52 -27.08 24.17 8.76
C GLU A 52 -27.38 23.08 7.72
N VAL A 53 -26.99 21.83 7.98
CA VAL A 53 -27.19 20.73 7.05
C VAL A 53 -28.68 20.35 6.98
N PRO A 54 -29.33 20.44 5.80
CA PRO A 54 -30.73 20.06 5.65
C PRO A 54 -31.00 18.62 6.12
N PRO A 55 -32.19 18.32 6.68
CA PRO A 55 -32.49 16.99 7.18
C PRO A 55 -32.39 15.88 6.12
N ASP A 56 -32.74 16.20 4.88
CA ASP A 56 -32.77 15.31 3.71
C ASP A 56 -31.40 15.05 3.08
N TYR A 57 -30.34 15.73 3.53
CA TYR A 57 -28.99 15.50 3.03
C TYR A 57 -28.35 14.27 3.70
N THR A 58 -27.73 13.43 2.89
CA THR A 58 -26.77 12.43 3.34
C THR A 58 -25.53 13.14 3.89
N ARG A 59 -24.99 12.66 5.01
CA ARG A 59 -23.92 13.38 5.74
C ARG A 59 -22.58 12.68 5.63
N LEU A 60 -21.59 13.40 5.13
CA LEU A 60 -20.17 13.04 5.16
C LEU A 60 -19.49 13.91 6.22
N ILE A 61 -19.28 13.33 7.39
CA ILE A 61 -19.00 14.05 8.63
C ILE A 61 -17.51 13.97 8.95
N LEU A 62 -16.84 15.13 9.00
CA LEU A 62 -15.47 15.21 9.50
C LEU A 62 -15.50 15.22 11.03
N VAL A 63 -14.80 14.27 11.64
CA VAL A 63 -14.66 14.12 13.10
C VAL A 63 -13.19 14.05 13.47
N ASP A 64 -12.84 14.22 14.75
CA ASP A 64 -11.42 14.25 15.16
C ASP A 64 -10.76 12.88 14.93
N GLN A 65 -11.43 11.84 15.42
CA GLN A 65 -11.03 10.45 15.26
C GLN A 65 -12.22 9.52 15.42
N LEU A 66 -12.08 8.31 14.90
CA LEU A 66 -13.02 7.22 15.12
C LEU A 66 -12.48 6.32 16.25
N ASP A 67 -13.36 5.76 17.08
CA ASP A 67 -12.98 4.86 18.20
C ASP A 67 -12.37 3.55 17.72
N SER A 68 -12.81 3.05 16.56
CA SER A 68 -12.16 1.93 15.88
C SER A 68 -10.72 2.26 15.51
N GLY A 69 -10.42 3.55 15.40
CA GLY A 69 -9.23 4.18 14.89
C GLY A 69 -9.15 4.20 13.36
N ALA A 70 -10.13 3.66 12.64
CA ALA A 70 -10.21 3.75 11.19
C ALA A 70 -10.09 5.22 10.74
N LEU A 71 -9.69 5.45 9.50
CA LEU A 71 -9.68 6.81 8.96
C LEU A 71 -11.04 7.23 8.43
N GLY A 72 -11.87 6.28 8.01
CA GLY A 72 -13.22 6.52 7.56
C GLY A 72 -14.12 5.30 7.74
N VAL A 73 -15.42 5.54 7.80
CA VAL A 73 -16.45 4.50 7.78
C VAL A 73 -17.75 5.08 7.24
N HIS A 74 -18.44 4.33 6.38
CA HIS A 74 -19.83 4.61 6.04
C HIS A 74 -20.77 3.61 6.75
N ALA A 75 -21.98 4.06 7.05
CA ALA A 75 -22.96 3.29 7.78
C ALA A 75 -24.38 3.82 7.53
N ASP A 76 -25.37 3.03 7.93
CA ASP A 76 -26.76 3.44 8.00
C ASP A 76 -27.22 3.56 9.46
N ARG A 77 -28.06 4.55 9.74
CA ARG A 77 -28.84 4.61 10.99
C ARG A 77 -30.29 4.94 10.68
N ASN A 78 -31.17 3.97 10.91
CA ASN A 78 -32.63 4.10 10.71
C ASN A 78 -33.00 4.46 9.26
N GLY A 79 -32.30 3.88 8.28
CA GLY A 79 -32.53 4.20 6.86
C GLY A 79 -31.94 5.54 6.42
N GLN A 80 -31.11 6.17 7.26
CA GLN A 80 -30.32 7.34 6.91
C GLN A 80 -28.83 6.99 6.80
N PRO A 81 -28.32 6.91 5.55
CA PRO A 81 -26.90 6.73 5.28
C PRO A 81 -26.07 7.92 5.75
N TYR A 82 -24.88 7.65 6.28
CA TYR A 82 -23.88 8.65 6.64
C TYR A 82 -22.47 8.06 6.57
N ALA A 83 -21.48 8.93 6.53
CA ALA A 83 -20.08 8.56 6.67
C ALA A 83 -19.38 9.43 7.71
N LEU A 84 -18.43 8.84 8.42
CA LEU A 84 -17.52 9.53 9.34
C LEU A 84 -16.11 9.47 8.77
N VAL A 85 -15.39 10.58 8.80
CA VAL A 85 -14.02 10.70 8.31
C VAL A 85 -13.18 11.41 9.36
N ALA A 86 -12.05 10.81 9.75
CA ALA A 86 -11.10 11.42 10.65
C ALA A 86 -10.40 12.61 9.95
N ALA A 87 -10.50 13.80 10.54
CA ALA A 87 -9.98 15.07 10.05
C ALA A 87 -8.44 15.20 10.23
N ARG A 88 -7.69 14.17 9.82
CA ARG A 88 -6.24 14.09 10.01
C ARG A 88 -5.54 13.51 8.79
N GLY A 89 -4.31 13.96 8.54
CA GLY A 89 -3.52 13.52 7.39
C GLY A 89 -4.25 13.82 6.07
N ASP A 90 -4.30 12.82 5.19
CA ASP A 90 -4.91 12.93 3.86
C ASP A 90 -6.43 12.72 3.87
N TRP A 91 -7.13 13.46 4.73
CA TRP A 91 -8.56 13.28 4.97
C TRP A 91 -9.41 13.49 3.71
N SER A 92 -8.96 14.30 2.73
CA SER A 92 -9.70 14.49 1.48
C SER A 92 -9.79 13.22 0.64
N LEU A 93 -8.73 12.40 0.65
CA LEU A 93 -8.70 11.11 -0.03
C LEU A 93 -9.67 10.14 0.65
N VAL A 94 -9.69 10.14 1.99
CA VAL A 94 -10.61 9.32 2.77
C VAL A 94 -12.06 9.79 2.60
N ALA A 95 -12.30 11.10 2.56
CA ALA A 95 -13.63 11.66 2.30
C ALA A 95 -14.14 11.27 0.91
N SER A 96 -13.28 11.31 -0.12
CA SER A 96 -13.60 10.78 -1.44
C SER A 96 -13.94 9.29 -1.37
N HIS A 97 -13.10 8.49 -0.70
CA HIS A 97 -13.35 7.05 -0.50
C HIS A 97 -14.74 6.80 0.09
N GLU A 98 -15.01 7.33 1.29
CA GLU A 98 -16.29 7.07 1.97
C GLU A 98 -17.48 7.65 1.22
N CYS A 99 -17.32 8.75 0.49
CA CYS A 99 -18.36 9.32 -0.36
C CYS A 99 -18.78 8.35 -1.47
N LEU A 100 -17.82 7.76 -2.18
CA LEU A 100 -18.11 6.83 -3.28
C LEU A 100 -18.68 5.51 -2.78
N GLU A 101 -18.16 5.00 -1.66
CA GLU A 101 -18.70 3.80 -1.03
C GLU A 101 -20.14 3.99 -0.55
N LEU A 102 -20.40 5.09 0.14
CA LEU A 102 -21.74 5.47 0.61
C LEU A 102 -22.74 5.63 -0.55
N LEU A 103 -22.29 6.11 -1.72
CA LEU A 103 -23.14 6.21 -2.90
C LEU A 103 -23.41 4.84 -3.53
N ALA A 104 -22.37 4.00 -3.65
CA ALA A 104 -22.51 2.66 -4.21
C ALA A 104 -23.41 1.76 -3.34
N ASP A 105 -23.22 1.83 -2.03
CA ASP A 105 -23.92 1.04 -1.03
C ASP A 105 -24.30 1.87 0.21
N PRO A 106 -25.44 2.59 0.14
CA PRO A 106 -25.86 3.43 1.26
C PRO A 106 -26.15 2.66 2.55
N THR A 107 -26.37 1.34 2.46
CA THR A 107 -26.70 0.48 3.61
C THR A 107 -25.49 -0.26 4.19
N GLY A 108 -24.38 -0.30 3.45
CA GLY A 108 -23.23 -1.16 3.75
C GLY A 108 -23.58 -2.65 3.78
N ASN A 109 -24.48 -3.13 2.91
CA ASN A 109 -24.87 -4.54 2.79
C ASN A 109 -25.14 -5.00 1.34
N GLN A 110 -24.85 -4.19 0.32
CA GLN A 110 -25.04 -4.58 -1.07
C GLN A 110 -24.04 -5.68 -1.47
N LEU A 111 -24.58 -6.70 -2.11
CA LEU A 111 -23.82 -7.87 -2.52
C LEU A 111 -23.93 -8.09 -4.03
N ARG A 112 -22.82 -8.51 -4.64
CA ARG A 112 -22.76 -8.94 -6.04
C ARG A 112 -22.29 -10.38 -6.12
N ARG A 113 -23.01 -11.20 -6.87
CA ARG A 113 -22.62 -12.60 -7.09
C ARG A 113 -21.50 -12.70 -8.11
N GLY A 114 -20.64 -13.69 -7.92
CA GLY A 114 -19.63 -14.05 -8.92
C GLY A 114 -18.80 -15.26 -8.49
N PRO A 115 -17.89 -15.72 -9.36
CA PRO A 115 -17.01 -16.84 -9.06
C PRO A 115 -16.06 -16.48 -7.92
N SER A 116 -15.96 -17.38 -6.95
CA SER A 116 -15.08 -17.20 -5.81
C SER A 116 -13.63 -17.00 -6.25
N PRO A 117 -12.87 -16.14 -5.55
CA PRO A 117 -11.43 -16.07 -5.73
C PRO A 117 -10.69 -17.35 -5.28
N ILE A 118 -11.39 -18.26 -4.56
CA ILE A 118 -10.91 -19.57 -4.11
C ILE A 118 -11.58 -20.66 -4.97
N GLU A 119 -10.76 -21.43 -5.70
CA GLU A 119 -11.20 -22.40 -6.72
C GLU A 119 -12.28 -23.41 -6.25
N ALA A 120 -12.24 -23.82 -4.98
CA ALA A 120 -13.17 -24.80 -4.41
C ALA A 120 -14.48 -24.22 -3.83
N GLN A 121 -14.64 -22.89 -3.76
CA GLN A 121 -15.82 -22.28 -3.12
C GLN A 121 -17.02 -22.09 -4.07
N GLY A 122 -16.83 -22.26 -5.38
CA GLY A 122 -17.90 -22.02 -6.36
C GLY A 122 -18.32 -20.55 -6.41
N GLU A 123 -19.61 -20.26 -6.46
CA GLU A 123 -20.13 -18.89 -6.42
C GLU A 123 -20.20 -18.31 -5.00
N VAL A 124 -19.93 -17.01 -4.89
CA VAL A 124 -19.96 -16.23 -3.64
C VAL A 124 -20.64 -14.89 -3.84
N GLU A 125 -20.90 -14.20 -2.74
CA GLU A 125 -21.42 -12.84 -2.71
C GLU A 125 -20.33 -11.85 -2.27
N PHE A 126 -19.83 -11.03 -3.19
CA PHE A 126 -18.89 -9.95 -2.90
C PHE A 126 -19.62 -8.77 -2.27
N LEU A 127 -19.04 -8.20 -1.20
CA LEU A 127 -19.49 -6.91 -0.68
C LEU A 127 -19.09 -5.81 -1.64
N VAL A 128 -20.01 -4.90 -1.92
CA VAL A 128 -19.75 -3.74 -2.78
C VAL A 128 -18.99 -2.70 -1.96
N GLU A 129 -17.67 -2.75 -2.07
CA GLU A 129 -16.75 -1.74 -1.57
C GLU A 129 -15.90 -1.26 -2.76
N VAL A 130 -16.39 -0.26 -3.49
CA VAL A 130 -15.88 0.19 -4.79
C VAL A 130 -14.47 0.76 -4.73
N CYS A 131 -14.06 1.38 -3.63
CA CYS A 131 -12.73 1.94 -3.45
C CYS A 131 -11.76 0.93 -2.82
N ASP A 132 -12.23 0.04 -1.94
CA ASP A 132 -11.36 -0.85 -1.14
C ASP A 132 -10.34 -1.69 -1.95
N PRO A 133 -10.68 -2.28 -3.12
CA PRO A 133 -9.71 -3.04 -3.93
C PRO A 133 -8.53 -2.22 -4.45
N CYS A 134 -8.69 -0.89 -4.57
CA CYS A 134 -7.71 0.04 -5.11
C CYS A 134 -7.38 1.21 -4.17
N GLN A 135 -7.74 1.13 -2.88
CA GLN A 135 -7.70 2.26 -1.94
C GLN A 135 -6.32 2.85 -1.62
N GLY A 136 -5.25 2.11 -1.93
CA GLY A 136 -3.90 2.50 -1.54
C GLY A 136 -3.55 3.91 -2.03
N ARG A 137 -2.95 4.75 -1.18
CA ARG A 137 -2.61 6.15 -1.50
C ARG A 137 -1.88 6.33 -2.83
N ARG A 138 -1.11 5.34 -3.29
CA ARG A 138 -0.39 5.40 -4.59
C ARG A 138 -1.29 5.31 -5.82
N TRP A 139 -2.55 4.90 -5.67
CA TRP A 139 -3.52 4.69 -6.74
C TRP A 139 -4.55 5.83 -6.83
N HIS A 140 -4.42 6.86 -5.99
CA HIS A 140 -5.26 8.05 -6.08
C HIS A 140 -5.06 8.74 -7.44
N TYR A 141 -6.05 9.54 -7.83
CA TYR A 141 -5.88 10.54 -8.86
C TYR A 141 -6.26 11.91 -8.31
N VAL A 142 -6.07 12.95 -9.11
CA VAL A 142 -6.19 14.34 -8.64
C VAL A 142 -7.29 15.06 -9.41
N ILE A 143 -8.13 15.79 -8.68
CA ILE A 143 -9.12 16.73 -9.22
C ILE A 143 -8.80 18.11 -8.62
N ASP A 144 -8.40 19.07 -9.45
CA ASP A 144 -8.11 20.46 -9.05
C ASP A 144 -7.10 20.60 -7.89
N GLY A 145 -6.12 19.71 -7.87
CA GLY A 145 -5.09 19.65 -6.82
C GLY A 145 -5.51 18.91 -5.54
N VAL A 146 -6.73 18.37 -5.49
CA VAL A 146 -7.22 17.54 -4.38
C VAL A 146 -7.06 16.06 -4.72
N PRO A 147 -6.37 15.25 -3.90
CA PRO A 147 -6.29 13.80 -4.11
C PRO A 147 -7.64 13.14 -3.80
N VAL A 148 -8.10 12.29 -4.70
CA VAL A 148 -9.36 11.55 -4.62
C VAL A 148 -9.14 10.07 -4.95
N SER A 149 -9.99 9.19 -4.43
CA SER A 149 -9.86 7.74 -4.58
C SER A 149 -10.16 7.29 -6.00
N ASP A 150 -9.37 6.34 -6.52
CA ASP A 150 -9.82 5.46 -7.60
C ASP A 150 -10.96 4.56 -7.09
N PHE A 151 -11.76 4.04 -8.02
CA PHE A 151 -12.91 3.19 -7.68
C PHE A 151 -13.17 2.16 -8.78
N CYS A 152 -13.73 1.02 -8.37
CA CYS A 152 -14.14 -0.08 -9.22
C CYS A 152 -15.35 0.30 -10.07
N LEU A 153 -15.33 -0.07 -11.35
CA LEU A 153 -16.48 0.02 -12.24
C LEU A 153 -17.40 -1.20 -12.05
N PRO A 154 -18.70 -1.16 -12.43
CA PRO A 154 -19.59 -2.32 -12.29
C PRO A 154 -19.02 -3.62 -12.86
N ALA A 155 -18.35 -3.51 -14.01
CA ALA A 155 -17.59 -4.58 -14.66
C ALA A 155 -16.69 -5.36 -13.68
N TYR A 156 -16.03 -4.69 -12.73
CA TYR A 156 -15.15 -5.32 -11.73
C TYR A 156 -15.82 -6.49 -11.00
N TYR A 157 -17.11 -6.35 -10.70
CA TYR A 157 -17.88 -7.35 -9.99
C TYR A 157 -18.49 -8.40 -10.93
N GLU A 158 -18.90 -8.01 -12.12
CA GLU A 158 -19.53 -8.89 -13.12
C GLU A 158 -18.49 -9.83 -13.76
N GLY A 159 -17.32 -9.30 -14.13
CA GLY A 159 -16.24 -10.06 -14.74
C GLY A 159 -16.61 -10.62 -16.11
N THR A 160 -17.22 -9.79 -16.96
CA THR A 160 -17.67 -10.21 -18.30
C THR A 160 -16.51 -10.59 -19.22
N GLY A 161 -15.31 -10.04 -18.97
CA GLY A 161 -14.08 -10.44 -19.65
C GLY A 161 -14.01 -9.89 -21.08
N ALA A 162 -14.78 -8.85 -21.38
CA ALA A 162 -14.80 -8.24 -22.69
C ALA A 162 -13.45 -7.55 -22.97
N ALA A 163 -12.96 -7.68 -24.21
CA ALA A 163 -11.73 -7.03 -24.61
C ALA A 163 -11.87 -5.49 -24.50
N GLY A 164 -10.93 -4.85 -23.80
CA GLY A 164 -10.95 -3.40 -23.56
C GLY A 164 -11.83 -2.94 -22.39
N GLU A 165 -12.40 -3.87 -21.62
CA GLU A 165 -13.15 -3.56 -20.39
C GLU A 165 -12.23 -2.95 -19.33
N ARG A 166 -12.67 -1.84 -18.72
CA ARG A 166 -11.97 -1.20 -17.60
C ARG A 166 -12.57 -1.68 -16.29
N TRP A 167 -11.72 -1.90 -15.30
CA TRP A 167 -12.14 -2.43 -13.99
C TRP A 167 -12.11 -1.37 -12.89
N SER A 168 -11.30 -0.32 -13.05
CA SER A 168 -11.38 0.90 -12.25
C SER A 168 -11.44 2.14 -13.13
N PHE A 169 -11.89 3.25 -12.56
CA PHE A 169 -12.02 4.51 -13.29
C PHE A 169 -10.65 5.06 -13.74
N HIS A 170 -9.67 5.09 -12.85
CA HIS A 170 -8.32 5.56 -13.16
C HIS A 170 -7.50 4.53 -13.98
N GLY A 171 -8.01 3.29 -14.13
CA GLY A 171 -7.37 2.23 -14.90
C GLY A 171 -6.26 1.48 -14.14
N SER A 172 -6.25 1.59 -12.80
CA SER A 172 -5.26 0.94 -11.94
C SER A 172 -5.45 -0.58 -11.84
N LEU A 173 -6.69 -1.06 -12.00
CA LEU A 173 -7.01 -2.50 -11.93
C LEU A 173 -6.88 -3.16 -13.31
N ASP A 174 -6.14 -4.28 -13.35
CA ASP A 174 -5.82 -5.06 -14.56
C ASP A 174 -6.77 -6.24 -14.82
N GLY A 175 -7.79 -6.42 -13.97
CA GLY A 175 -8.75 -7.51 -14.10
C GLY A 175 -9.91 -7.42 -13.10
N PRO A 176 -10.95 -8.24 -13.29
CA PRO A 176 -12.06 -8.32 -12.36
C PRO A 176 -11.61 -8.93 -11.04
N ARG A 177 -12.19 -8.47 -9.92
CA ARG A 177 -11.94 -9.02 -8.57
C ARG A 177 -10.45 -9.06 -8.17
N ARG A 178 -9.63 -8.23 -8.82
CA ARG A 178 -8.20 -8.01 -8.50
C ARG A 178 -8.07 -7.02 -7.36
N VAL A 179 -7.04 -7.22 -6.54
CA VAL A 179 -6.77 -6.39 -5.36
C VAL A 179 -5.38 -5.78 -5.48
N LEU A 180 -5.30 -4.46 -5.53
CA LEU A 180 -4.03 -3.74 -5.55
C LEU A 180 -3.37 -3.73 -4.18
N ARG A 181 -2.10 -3.33 -4.18
CA ARG A 181 -1.35 -3.14 -2.94
C ARG A 181 -2.09 -2.17 -2.01
N ASP A 182 -2.18 -2.55 -0.74
CA ASP A 182 -2.89 -1.82 0.33
C ASP A 182 -4.42 -1.84 0.20
N GLY A 183 -4.98 -2.53 -0.80
CA GLY A 183 -6.40 -2.81 -0.95
C GLY A 183 -6.81 -4.17 -0.39
N TYR A 184 -8.12 -4.41 -0.32
CA TYR A 184 -8.67 -5.72 0.02
C TYR A 184 -9.99 -5.98 -0.71
N LEU A 185 -10.45 -7.23 -0.66
CA LEU A 185 -11.74 -7.68 -1.18
C LEU A 185 -12.44 -8.54 -0.11
N LEU A 186 -13.75 -8.33 0.06
CA LEU A 186 -14.59 -9.06 1.00
C LEU A 186 -15.65 -9.85 0.23
N TRP A 187 -15.88 -11.10 0.63
CA TRP A 187 -16.97 -11.92 0.10
C TRP A 187 -17.52 -12.88 1.15
N ARG A 188 -18.72 -13.37 0.87
CA ARG A 188 -19.44 -14.32 1.71
C ARG A 188 -19.84 -15.55 0.91
N GLU A 189 -19.68 -16.72 1.52
CA GLU A 189 -20.19 -17.97 0.97
C GLU A 189 -21.73 -17.99 0.93
N LEU A 190 -22.31 -18.60 -0.10
CA LEU A 190 -23.79 -18.67 -0.26
C LEU A 190 -24.46 -19.54 0.80
N VAL A 191 -23.85 -20.67 1.17
CA VAL A 191 -24.43 -21.68 2.07
C VAL A 191 -24.02 -21.41 3.51
N GLY A 192 -22.72 -21.55 3.82
CA GLY A 192 -22.21 -21.40 5.19
C GLY A 192 -22.21 -19.97 5.71
N ARG A 193 -22.45 -18.98 4.84
CA ARG A 193 -22.43 -17.54 5.16
C ARG A 193 -21.14 -17.07 5.82
N THR A 194 -20.06 -17.84 5.68
CA THR A 194 -18.72 -17.49 6.15
C THR A 194 -18.21 -16.29 5.37
N TRP A 195 -17.75 -15.26 6.07
CA TRP A 195 -17.06 -14.14 5.46
C TRP A 195 -15.59 -14.45 5.25
N TRP A 196 -15.07 -13.96 4.13
CA TRP A 196 -13.69 -14.12 3.69
C TRP A 196 -13.12 -12.79 3.26
N ARG A 197 -11.80 -12.67 3.39
CA ARG A 197 -11.05 -11.51 2.94
C ARG A 197 -9.83 -11.94 2.13
N ARG A 198 -9.56 -11.18 1.08
CA ARG A 198 -8.33 -11.20 0.29
C ARG A 198 -7.57 -9.90 0.54
N ASP A 199 -6.34 -10.00 1.00
CA ASP A 199 -5.48 -8.85 1.34
C ASP A 199 -4.00 -9.18 1.11
N TRP A 200 -3.15 -8.15 1.03
CA TRP A 200 -1.71 -8.24 0.99
C TRP A 200 -1.10 -8.36 2.40
N ILE A 201 -0.79 -9.59 2.82
CA ILE A 201 -0.03 -9.85 4.05
C ILE A 201 1.46 -9.87 3.72
N GLY A 202 2.17 -8.80 4.07
CA GLY A 202 3.56 -8.63 3.62
C GLY A 202 3.58 -8.60 2.09
N ALA A 203 4.49 -9.31 1.42
CA ALA A 203 4.57 -9.33 -0.05
C ALA A 203 3.59 -10.31 -0.73
N LYS A 204 2.73 -11.01 0.02
CA LYS A 204 1.88 -12.09 -0.50
C LYS A 204 0.41 -11.68 -0.43
N LEU A 205 -0.31 -11.90 -1.53
CA LEU A 205 -1.77 -11.88 -1.53
C LEU A 205 -2.29 -13.15 -0.86
N ALA A 206 -3.17 -13.01 0.12
CA ALA A 206 -3.66 -14.11 0.94
C ALA A 206 -5.16 -14.00 1.15
N ASP A 207 -5.80 -15.18 1.17
CA ASP A 207 -7.22 -15.35 1.47
C ASP A 207 -7.36 -15.99 2.84
N TYR A 208 -8.25 -15.46 3.68
CA TYR A 208 -8.50 -16.01 5.01
C TYR A 208 -9.94 -15.76 5.46
N SER A 209 -10.45 -16.72 6.24
CA SER A 209 -11.79 -16.64 6.81
C SER A 209 -11.84 -15.63 7.95
N LEU A 210 -12.87 -14.81 7.94
CA LEU A 210 -13.26 -13.91 9.02
C LEU A 210 -14.31 -14.57 9.94
N GLY A 211 -14.86 -15.73 9.55
CA GLY A 211 -15.93 -16.41 10.26
C GLY A 211 -17.33 -15.81 10.00
N PRO A 212 -18.33 -16.17 10.82
CA PRO A 212 -19.69 -15.65 10.71
C PRO A 212 -19.75 -14.25 11.34
N ILE A 213 -19.31 -13.22 10.61
CA ILE A 213 -19.42 -11.81 11.06
C ILE A 213 -20.78 -11.22 10.66
N SER A 214 -21.32 -10.36 11.53
CA SER A 214 -22.48 -9.51 11.23
C SER A 214 -22.22 -8.62 10.00
N PRO A 215 -23.16 -8.53 9.03
CA PRO A 215 -22.87 -8.11 7.65
C PRO A 215 -22.62 -6.60 7.44
N ARG A 216 -22.65 -5.76 8.48
CA ARG A 216 -22.55 -4.31 8.30
C ARG A 216 -21.10 -3.87 8.09
N VAL A 217 -20.86 -3.08 7.04
CA VAL A 217 -19.55 -2.47 6.72
C VAL A 217 -18.90 -1.81 7.94
N SER A 218 -19.65 -1.09 8.77
CA SER A 218 -19.09 -0.43 9.96
C SER A 218 -18.44 -1.39 10.96
N PHE A 219 -18.97 -2.62 11.07
CA PHE A 219 -18.38 -3.68 11.88
C PHE A 219 -17.23 -4.37 11.16
N LEU A 220 -17.36 -4.62 9.85
CA LEU A 220 -16.30 -5.25 9.05
C LEU A 220 -15.07 -4.34 9.00
N ARG A 221 -15.21 -3.07 8.58
CA ARG A 221 -14.15 -2.06 8.45
C ARG A 221 -13.48 -1.72 9.77
N GLY A 222 -14.26 -1.52 10.84
CA GLY A 222 -13.71 -1.26 12.18
C GLY A 222 -12.89 -2.45 12.72
N HIS A 223 -13.34 -3.67 12.47
CA HIS A 223 -12.65 -4.89 12.88
C HIS A 223 -11.40 -5.17 12.03
N THR A 224 -11.51 -5.01 10.72
CA THR A 224 -10.43 -5.24 9.75
C THR A 224 -9.31 -4.21 9.87
N ASP A 225 -9.62 -2.94 10.06
CA ASP A 225 -8.62 -1.87 10.23
C ASP A 225 -7.89 -1.97 11.56
N ARG A 226 -8.58 -2.43 12.61
CA ARG A 226 -7.96 -2.74 13.90
C ARG A 226 -6.97 -3.89 13.76
N LEU A 227 -7.36 -5.00 13.13
CA LEU A 227 -6.47 -6.15 12.88
C LEU A 227 -5.28 -5.77 11.98
N TRP A 228 -5.54 -5.04 10.90
CA TRP A 228 -4.49 -4.56 9.99
C TRP A 228 -3.49 -3.66 10.71
N ARG A 229 -3.94 -2.72 11.55
CA ARG A 229 -3.04 -1.87 12.33
C ARG A 229 -2.28 -2.62 13.40
N LEU A 230 -2.89 -3.57 14.10
CA LEU A 230 -2.18 -4.38 15.08
C LEU A 230 -1.04 -5.17 14.40
N GLN A 231 -1.30 -5.72 13.22
CA GLN A 231 -0.31 -6.48 12.45
C GLN A 231 0.79 -5.57 11.85
N HIS A 232 0.42 -4.40 11.33
CA HIS A 232 1.37 -3.43 10.75
C HIS A 232 2.15 -2.62 11.79
N GLN A 233 1.58 -2.33 12.96
CA GLN A 233 2.29 -1.74 14.10
C GLN A 233 3.32 -2.72 14.65
N ARG A 234 3.02 -4.03 14.72
CA ARG A 234 4.02 -5.05 15.05
C ARG A 234 5.19 -5.00 14.08
N ASN A 235 4.91 -5.00 12.78
CA ASN A 235 5.95 -4.94 11.75
C ASN A 235 6.75 -3.62 11.77
N ARG A 236 6.11 -2.47 12.05
CA ARG A 236 6.78 -1.17 12.21
C ARG A 236 7.67 -1.13 13.45
N ARG A 237 7.20 -1.61 14.59
CA ARG A 237 8.01 -1.71 15.82
C ARG A 237 9.20 -2.64 15.62
N THR A 238 9.00 -3.81 15.01
CA THR A 238 10.09 -4.75 14.69
C THR A 238 11.11 -4.13 13.74
N ARG A 239 10.68 -3.40 12.70
CA ARG A 239 11.59 -2.68 11.80
C ARG A 239 12.34 -1.55 12.50
N GLN A 240 11.68 -0.76 13.35
CA GLN A 240 12.34 0.31 14.12
C GLN A 240 13.34 -0.24 15.13
N LEU A 241 13.02 -1.35 15.81
CA LEU A 241 13.97 -2.06 16.68
C LEU A 241 15.17 -2.60 15.89
N ALA A 242 14.95 -3.19 14.71
CA ALA A 242 16.04 -3.67 13.86
C ALA A 242 16.95 -2.53 13.37
N ILE A 243 16.40 -1.38 12.99
CA ILE A 243 17.17 -0.18 12.62
C ILE A 243 18.00 0.33 13.81
N ARG A 244 17.39 0.43 15.00
CA ARG A 244 18.11 0.84 16.22
C ARG A 244 19.21 -0.13 16.60
N HIS A 245 18.96 -1.44 16.50
CA HIS A 245 19.94 -2.48 16.76
C HIS A 245 21.14 -2.38 15.79
N ASN A 246 20.88 -2.18 14.49
CA ASN A 246 21.92 -2.01 13.48
C ASN A 246 22.72 -0.71 13.69
N ALA A 247 22.06 0.39 14.08
CA ALA A 247 22.74 1.64 14.42
C ALA A 247 23.65 1.49 15.65
N ALA A 248 23.17 0.80 16.70
CA ALA A 248 23.94 0.52 17.90
C ALA A 248 25.11 -0.45 17.65
N ALA A 249 24.95 -1.41 16.73
CA ALA A 249 26.04 -2.29 16.30
C ALA A 249 27.10 -1.52 15.51
N THR A 250 26.68 -0.62 14.62
CA THR A 250 27.59 0.24 13.83
C THR A 250 28.36 1.22 14.72
N ALA A 251 27.71 1.80 15.73
CA ALA A 251 28.36 2.68 16.70
C ALA A 251 29.42 1.94 17.54
N ARG A 252 29.10 0.73 18.00
CA ARG A 252 30.06 -0.14 18.73
C ARG A 252 31.26 -0.52 17.88
N ALA A 253 31.05 -0.86 16.61
CA ALA A 253 32.15 -1.16 15.68
C ALA A 253 33.09 0.05 15.45
N ARG A 254 32.53 1.27 15.34
CA ARG A 254 33.33 2.49 15.23
C ARG A 254 34.12 2.82 16.50
N ALA A 255 33.51 2.65 17.67
CA ALA A 255 34.19 2.85 18.95
C ALA A 255 35.38 1.89 19.10
N LEU A 256 35.16 0.61 18.79
CA LEU A 256 36.23 -0.40 18.81
C LEU A 256 37.36 -0.06 17.82
N ALA A 257 37.03 0.39 16.60
CA ALA A 257 38.04 0.83 15.64
C ALA A 257 38.88 2.00 16.17
N GLY A 258 38.24 3.00 16.78
CA GLY A 258 38.93 4.15 17.38
C GLY A 258 39.78 3.78 18.59
N ASP A 259 39.36 2.80 19.39
CA ASP A 259 40.16 2.29 20.51
C ASP A 259 41.36 1.48 20.03
N ILE A 260 41.20 0.65 18.99
CA ILE A 260 42.31 -0.07 18.33
C ILE A 260 43.35 0.92 17.79
N GLU A 261 42.93 1.96 17.07
CA GLU A 261 43.83 3.00 16.57
C GLU A 261 44.59 3.70 17.70
N ARG A 262 43.91 4.02 18.80
CA ARG A 262 44.53 4.65 19.98
C ARG A 262 45.55 3.73 20.64
N THR A 263 45.22 2.45 20.81
CA THR A 263 46.14 1.47 21.39
C THR A 263 47.37 1.25 20.50
N LEU A 264 47.17 1.12 19.17
CA LEU A 264 48.27 0.99 18.23
C LEU A 264 49.15 2.25 18.20
N GLY A 265 48.55 3.45 18.25
CA GLY A 265 49.25 4.72 18.35
C GLY A 265 50.06 4.88 19.66
N GLN A 266 49.55 4.35 20.78
CA GLN A 266 50.28 4.34 22.05
C GLN A 266 51.45 3.37 22.03
N VAL A 267 51.30 2.20 21.38
CA VAL A 267 52.40 1.23 21.21
C VAL A 267 53.52 1.82 20.36
N THR A 268 53.19 2.52 19.26
CA THR A 268 54.18 3.18 18.41
C THR A 268 54.86 4.36 19.11
N ALA A 269 54.11 5.17 19.87
CA ALA A 269 54.67 6.27 20.66
C ALA A 269 55.58 5.79 21.81
N LYS A 270 55.25 4.66 22.45
CA LYS A 270 56.10 4.07 23.50
C LYS A 270 57.37 3.44 22.90
N ALA A 271 57.29 2.87 21.69
CA ALA A 271 58.45 2.38 20.95
C ALA A 271 59.38 3.52 20.49
N SER A 272 58.84 4.67 20.06
CA SER A 272 59.64 5.83 19.66
C SER A 272 60.26 6.58 20.85
N ALA A 273 59.56 6.67 21.98
CA ALA A 273 60.14 7.22 23.22
C ALA A 273 61.28 6.33 23.75
N SER A 274 61.16 5.01 23.62
CA SER A 274 62.23 4.06 23.96
C SER A 274 63.45 4.18 23.04
N SER A 275 63.29 4.54 21.75
CA SER A 275 64.41 4.75 20.84
C SER A 275 65.08 6.12 21.05
N ALA A 276 64.31 7.16 21.35
CA ALA A 276 64.84 8.50 21.66
C ALA A 276 65.67 8.53 22.95
N ALA A 277 65.26 7.80 23.99
CA ALA A 277 66.03 7.64 25.23
C ALA A 277 67.34 6.85 25.03
N LYS A 278 67.45 6.05 23.96
CA LYS A 278 68.68 5.36 23.56
C LYS A 278 69.62 6.23 22.71
N ALA A 279 69.12 7.33 22.14
CA ALA A 279 69.86 8.20 21.22
C ALA A 279 70.54 9.42 21.89
N SER A 280 70.33 9.65 23.20
CA SER A 280 70.94 10.75 23.95
C SER A 280 72.29 10.40 24.63
N ALA A 281 72.89 9.25 24.32
CA ALA A 281 74.27 8.95 24.68
C ALA A 281 75.22 9.58 23.62
N PRO A 282 76.26 10.35 24.01
CA PRO A 282 77.11 11.03 23.03
C PRO A 282 78.01 10.03 22.29
N SER A 283 77.89 10.02 20.96
CA SER A 283 78.71 9.23 20.03
C SER A 283 79.88 10.07 19.49
N ALA A 284 81.08 9.49 19.53
CA ALA A 284 82.30 10.04 18.97
C ALA A 284 82.42 9.79 17.46
N ALA A 285 83.04 10.77 16.80
CA ALA A 285 83.25 10.95 15.38
C ALA A 285 83.86 9.79 14.56
N LYS A 286 83.46 9.71 13.28
CA LYS A 286 84.25 9.79 12.02
C LYS A 286 83.47 9.04 10.92
N ALA A 287 83.10 9.60 9.76
CA ALA A 287 83.79 10.33 8.68
C ALA A 287 83.78 9.48 7.39
N SER A 288 83.24 10.08 6.31
CA SER A 288 83.51 9.90 4.86
C SER A 288 83.37 8.51 4.20
N ALA A 289 82.97 8.34 2.93
CA ALA A 289 82.39 9.19 1.89
C ALA A 289 82.03 8.29 0.66
N SER A 290 81.08 8.75 -0.15
CA SER A 290 81.13 8.80 -1.64
C SER A 290 80.88 7.56 -2.53
N SER A 291 79.90 7.74 -3.45
CA SER A 291 79.88 7.37 -4.90
C SER A 291 79.71 5.88 -5.25
N ALA A 292 79.02 5.39 -6.30
CA ALA A 292 78.14 5.82 -7.40
C ALA A 292 77.37 4.52 -7.79
N ALA A 293 76.29 4.43 -8.56
CA ALA A 293 76.11 4.73 -9.98
C ALA A 293 74.72 4.19 -10.42
N ARG A 294 74.22 4.79 -11.50
CA ARG A 294 72.98 4.54 -12.30
C ARG A 294 73.13 3.31 -13.26
N PRO A 295 72.19 3.01 -14.21
CA PRO A 295 70.72 2.89 -14.19
C PRO A 295 70.17 1.73 -15.11
N ARG A 296 68.86 1.80 -15.46
CA ARG A 296 68.05 1.16 -16.55
C ARG A 296 67.40 -0.20 -16.22
N ALA A 297 66.19 -0.55 -16.68
CA ALA A 297 65.05 0.12 -17.32
C ALA A 297 63.85 -0.87 -17.37
N GLN A 298 62.60 -0.36 -17.27
CA GLN A 298 61.37 -0.64 -18.07
C GLN A 298 60.94 -2.11 -18.39
N ASP A 299 59.68 -2.56 -18.45
CA ASP A 299 58.32 -1.99 -18.50
C ASP A 299 57.27 -3.16 -18.53
N LYS A 300 55.97 -2.83 -18.35
CA LYS A 300 54.73 -3.49 -18.81
C LYS A 300 53.96 -4.58 -18.01
N THR A 301 52.78 -4.12 -17.55
CA THR A 301 51.41 -4.68 -17.70
C THR A 301 50.98 -5.98 -16.99
N LYS A 302 49.92 -5.91 -16.16
CA LYS A 302 48.60 -6.57 -16.37
C LYS A 302 47.56 -6.32 -15.25
N SER A 303 46.30 -6.47 -15.66
CA SER A 303 44.97 -6.18 -15.11
C SER A 303 44.55 -6.79 -13.75
N PRO A 304 43.44 -6.32 -13.14
CA PRO A 304 42.89 -6.83 -11.86
C PRO A 304 41.84 -7.96 -12.01
N PRO A 305 41.49 -8.69 -10.94
CA PRO A 305 40.54 -9.81 -11.00
C PRO A 305 39.07 -9.45 -10.64
N ALA A 306 38.22 -10.42 -11.00
CA ALA A 306 36.78 -10.42 -11.19
C ALA A 306 35.89 -10.58 -9.93
N ALA A 307 34.61 -10.25 -10.12
CA ALA A 307 33.47 -10.47 -9.21
C ALA A 307 32.87 -11.91 -9.32
N PRO A 308 32.12 -12.39 -8.30
CA PRO A 308 31.60 -13.76 -8.25
C PRO A 308 30.23 -13.96 -8.95
N PRO A 309 29.86 -15.23 -9.26
CA PRO A 309 28.80 -15.57 -10.21
C PRO A 309 27.39 -15.81 -9.61
N ALA A 310 26.40 -15.73 -10.50
CA ALA A 310 24.98 -16.05 -10.27
C ALA A 310 24.64 -17.54 -10.49
N SER A 311 23.66 -18.04 -9.73
CA SER A 311 23.15 -19.42 -9.75
C SER A 311 22.25 -19.75 -10.97
N PRO A 312 22.10 -21.05 -11.33
CA PRO A 312 21.69 -21.46 -12.67
C PRO A 312 20.19 -21.75 -12.83
N ALA A 313 19.75 -21.56 -14.08
CA ALA A 313 18.44 -21.88 -14.61
C ALA A 313 18.18 -23.39 -14.74
N ASN A 314 16.93 -23.77 -14.51
CA ASN A 314 16.43 -25.14 -14.59
C ASN A 314 15.97 -25.47 -16.03
N ARG A 315 16.49 -26.56 -16.62
CA ARG A 315 16.09 -27.07 -17.94
C ARG A 315 15.89 -28.57 -17.88
N ARG A 316 14.67 -29.04 -18.22
CA ARG A 316 14.26 -30.36 -18.78
C ARG A 316 12.76 -30.55 -18.46
N LYS A 317 11.85 -31.01 -19.32
CA LYS A 317 11.89 -31.86 -20.52
C LYS A 317 10.63 -31.61 -21.38
N ARG A 318 10.74 -31.82 -22.69
CA ARG A 318 9.66 -31.86 -23.69
C ARG A 318 9.83 -33.15 -24.52
N ALA A 319 8.75 -33.90 -24.76
CA ALA A 319 8.55 -34.88 -25.84
C ALA A 319 7.04 -35.23 -25.87
N ALA A 320 6.26 -34.78 -26.87
CA ALA A 320 5.88 -35.46 -28.15
C ALA A 320 4.66 -36.39 -27.98
N SER A 321 3.43 -36.03 -28.36
CA SER A 321 2.77 -35.89 -29.68
C SER A 321 2.33 -37.20 -30.36
N ARG A 322 1.01 -37.35 -30.58
CA ARG A 322 0.24 -38.08 -31.63
C ARG A 322 -1.20 -38.23 -31.08
N GLY A 323 -2.32 -37.87 -31.69
CA GLY A 323 -2.71 -37.56 -33.06
C GLY A 323 -3.97 -38.38 -33.37
N ARG A 324 -5.14 -37.75 -33.62
CA ARG A 324 -6.22 -38.34 -34.42
C ARG A 324 -7.24 -37.31 -34.90
N LYS A 325 -7.51 -37.37 -36.21
CA LYS A 325 -8.46 -36.57 -37.01
C LYS A 325 -9.86 -37.24 -37.02
N GLY A 326 -10.89 -36.40 -36.96
CA GLY A 326 -12.18 -36.45 -37.70
C GLY A 326 -13.22 -37.54 -37.33
N PRO A 327 -14.48 -37.44 -37.82
CA PRO A 327 -15.00 -36.48 -38.80
C PRO A 327 -16.32 -35.77 -38.43
N ALA A 328 -16.71 -34.83 -39.28
CA ALA A 328 -17.99 -34.14 -39.34
C ALA A 328 -19.16 -35.06 -39.77
N ARG A 329 -20.38 -34.73 -39.36
CA ARG A 329 -21.61 -35.14 -40.05
C ARG A 329 -22.71 -34.07 -39.94
N LYS A 330 -23.13 -33.56 -41.10
CA LYS A 330 -24.39 -32.84 -41.34
C LYS A 330 -25.55 -33.85 -41.43
N THR A 331 -26.76 -33.42 -41.05
CA THR A 331 -28.08 -33.52 -41.75
C THR A 331 -29.21 -33.42 -40.70
N LYS A 332 -30.05 -32.36 -40.72
CA LYS A 332 -31.41 -32.26 -41.33
C LYS A 332 -32.49 -33.14 -40.67
N GLY A 333 -33.61 -32.50 -40.29
CA GLY A 333 -34.94 -33.12 -40.33
C GLY A 333 -35.89 -32.76 -39.19
N THR A 334 -36.90 -31.94 -39.54
CA THR A 334 -38.24 -31.74 -38.92
C THR A 334 -38.34 -31.27 -37.47
#